data_AF-A0A6P2BEU9-F1
#
_entry.id   AF-A0A6P2BEU9-F1
#
_cell.length_a   1.000
_cell.length_b   1.000
_cell.length_c   1.000
_cell.angle_alpha   90.00
_cell.angle_beta   90.00
_cell.angle_gamma   90.00
#
_symmetry.space_group_name_H-M   'P 1'
#
loop_
_entity.id
_entity.type
_entity.pdbx_description
1 polymer ?
#
loop_
_entity_poly.entity_id
_entity_poly.type
_entity_poly.pdbx_seq_one_letter_code
_entity_poly.pdbx_strand_id
1 'polypeptide(L)'
;AKFVEELEDVHALFKEYVVEARPQLDMAKVATGEAWYGRRALDLGLVDELVTSDAYIAAVCEETDVLEVRWVQHRHPVDRLLHQGMQSLGHAIERLWLRWQRPPM
;
A
#
# COMPACT_ATOMS: atom_id res chain seq x y z
N ALA A 1 17.03 -22.61 -25.76
CA ALA A 1 15.91 -22.48 -26.72
C ALA A 1 14.66 -22.03 -25.98
N LYS A 2 14.04 -22.89 -25.16
CA LYS A 2 12.79 -22.61 -24.43
C LYS A 2 12.71 -21.25 -23.71
N PHE A 3 13.78 -20.82 -23.04
CA PHE A 3 13.77 -19.53 -22.33
C PHE A 3 13.59 -18.31 -23.26
N VAL A 4 14.23 -18.32 -24.44
CA VAL A 4 14.12 -17.21 -25.41
C VAL A 4 12.71 -17.19 -26.00
N GLU A 5 12.17 -18.36 -26.29
CA GLU A 5 10.82 -18.57 -26.80
C GLU A 5 9.77 -18.07 -25.79
N GLU A 6 9.91 -18.45 -24.51
CA GLU A 6 9.06 -17.96 -23.42
C GLU A 6 9.13 -16.42 -23.27
N LEU A 7 10.30 -15.82 -23.49
CA LEU A 7 10.48 -14.38 -23.41
C LEU A 7 9.80 -13.65 -24.59
N GLU A 8 9.90 -14.21 -25.80
CA GLU A 8 9.25 -13.69 -27.00
C GLU A 8 7.73 -13.77 -26.89
N ASP A 9 7.20 -14.89 -26.37
CA ASP A 9 5.76 -15.07 -26.11
C ASP A 9 5.25 -14.03 -25.09
N VAL A 10 5.96 -13.83 -23.98
CA VAL A 10 5.59 -12.82 -22.98
C VAL A 10 5.60 -11.41 -23.59
N HIS A 11 6.58 -11.11 -24.45
CA HIS A 11 6.63 -9.82 -25.14
C HIS A 11 5.49 -9.64 -26.15
N ALA A 12 5.09 -10.70 -26.86
CA ALA A 12 3.94 -10.67 -27.76
C ALA A 12 2.63 -10.42 -26.98
N LEU A 13 2.39 -11.17 -25.91
CA LEU A 13 1.23 -11.00 -25.02
C LEU A 13 1.15 -9.59 -24.44
N PHE A 14 2.28 -9.02 -24.04
CA PHE A 14 2.33 -7.65 -23.53
C PHE A 14 1.91 -6.63 -24.60
N LYS A 15 2.38 -6.79 -25.84
CA LYS A 15 1.98 -5.89 -26.94
C LYS A 15 0.50 -6.00 -27.27
N GLU A 16 -0.05 -7.21 -27.29
CA GLU A 16 -1.47 -7.45 -27.52
C GLU A 16 -2.33 -6.76 -26.46
N TYR A 17 -1.98 -6.92 -25.18
CA TYR A 17 -2.66 -6.25 -24.06
C TYR A 17 -2.66 -4.73 -24.19
N VAL A 18 -1.51 -4.14 -24.58
CA VAL A 18 -1.40 -2.68 -24.75
C VAL A 18 -2.27 -2.19 -25.92
N VAL A 19 -2.32 -2.91 -27.05
CA VAL A 19 -3.16 -2.54 -28.20
C VAL A 19 -4.64 -2.66 -27.88
N GLU A 20 -5.05 -3.68 -27.13
CA GLU A 20 -6.45 -3.83 -26.71
C GLU A 20 -6.91 -2.65 -25.84
N ALA A 21 -6.07 -2.22 -24.89
CA ALA A 21 -6.36 -1.08 -24.03
C ALA A 21 -6.23 0.28 -24.75
N ARG A 22 -5.34 0.39 -25.74
CA ARG A 22 -5.05 1.63 -26.48
C ARG A 22 -4.92 1.38 -28.00
N PRO A 23 -6.03 1.14 -28.73
CA PRO A 23 -5.99 0.77 -30.16
C PRO A 23 -5.34 1.80 -31.07
N GLN A 24 -5.37 3.08 -30.68
CA GLN A 24 -4.78 4.21 -31.40
C GLN A 24 -3.27 4.35 -31.23
N LEU A 25 -2.63 3.53 -30.39
CA LEU A 25 -1.20 3.63 -30.08
C LEU A 25 -0.33 3.07 -31.23
N ASP A 26 0.67 3.83 -31.65
CA ASP A 26 1.67 3.36 -32.61
C ASP A 26 2.69 2.43 -31.93
N MET A 27 2.40 1.13 -31.95
CA MET A 27 3.24 0.11 -31.33
C MET A 27 4.66 0.04 -31.89
N ALA A 28 4.84 0.35 -33.19
CA ALA A 28 6.17 0.33 -33.79
C ALA A 28 7.08 1.41 -33.20
N LYS A 29 6.49 2.53 -32.76
CA LYS A 29 7.20 3.65 -32.15
C LYS A 29 7.53 3.44 -30.67
N VAL A 30 6.68 2.73 -29.93
CA VAL A 30 6.77 2.68 -28.46
C VAL A 30 7.23 1.34 -27.89
N ALA A 31 7.09 0.23 -28.63
CA ALA A 31 7.48 -1.11 -28.19
C ALA A 31 8.97 -1.41 -28.42
N THR A 32 9.84 -0.42 -28.16
CA THR A 32 11.30 -0.51 -28.38
C THR A 32 12.07 -1.04 -27.17
N GLY A 33 11.39 -1.16 -26.01
CA GLY A 33 12.02 -1.48 -24.73
C GLY A 33 12.63 -0.28 -24.01
N GLU A 34 12.48 0.93 -24.56
CA GLU A 34 12.93 2.18 -23.94
C GLU A 34 11.95 2.66 -22.85
N ALA A 35 12.49 3.43 -21.90
CA ALA A 35 11.69 4.10 -20.89
C ALA A 35 11.26 5.50 -21.35
N TRP A 36 9.98 5.81 -21.19
CA TRP A 36 9.41 7.11 -21.53
C TRP A 36 9.12 7.94 -20.26
N TYR A 37 9.69 9.15 -20.18
CA TYR A 37 9.33 10.10 -19.13
C TYR A 37 7.92 10.66 -19.34
N GLY A 38 7.23 11.01 -18.24
CA GLY A 38 5.79 11.34 -18.23
C GLY A 38 5.31 12.24 -19.37
N ARG A 39 5.99 13.37 -19.67
CA ARG A 39 5.60 14.25 -20.79
C ARG A 39 5.64 13.55 -22.14
N ARG A 40 6.71 12.80 -22.41
CA ARG A 40 6.84 12.03 -23.65
C ARG A 40 5.83 10.89 -23.69
N ALA A 41 5.57 10.24 -22.57
CA ALA A 41 4.54 9.21 -22.48
C ALA A 41 3.16 9.78 -22.81
N LEU A 42 2.84 10.98 -22.33
CA LEU A 42 1.60 11.68 -22.67
C LEU A 42 1.55 12.02 -24.17
N ASP A 43 2.61 12.59 -24.73
CA ASP A 43 2.70 12.93 -26.16
C ASP A 43 2.57 11.71 -27.08
N LEU A 44 3.01 10.54 -26.60
CA LEU A 44 2.91 9.26 -27.30
C LEU A 44 1.58 8.53 -27.06
N GLY A 45 0.72 9.05 -26.19
CA GLY A 45 -0.54 8.40 -25.82
C GLY A 45 -0.37 7.13 -24.96
N LEU A 46 0.76 6.99 -24.27
CA LEU A 46 1.05 5.91 -23.31
C LEU A 46 0.40 6.14 -21.94
N VAL A 47 0.09 7.40 -21.61
CA VAL A 47 -0.69 7.80 -20.44
C VAL A 47 -1.72 8.84 -20.86
N ASP A 48 -2.75 9.02 -20.06
CA ASP A 48 -3.89 9.89 -20.39
C ASP A 48 -3.73 11.28 -19.78
N GLU A 49 -3.06 11.39 -18.63
CA GLU A 49 -2.83 12.66 -17.94
C GLU A 49 -1.55 12.62 -17.09
N LEU A 50 -0.99 13.80 -16.82
CA LEU A 50 0.04 14.01 -15.80
C LEU A 50 -0.53 14.78 -14.61
N VAL A 51 -0.74 14.07 -13.50
CA VAL A 51 -1.32 14.61 -12.28
C VAL A 51 -0.67 13.94 -11.06
N THR A 52 -0.77 14.57 -9.89
CA THR A 52 -0.36 13.93 -8.63
C THR A 52 -1.47 13.02 -8.10
N SER A 53 -1.10 12.03 -7.30
CA SER A 53 -2.08 11.14 -6.64
C SER A 53 -3.13 11.92 -5.85
N ASP A 54 -2.71 12.96 -5.13
CA ASP A 54 -3.56 13.73 -4.25
C ASP A 54 -4.60 14.52 -5.06
N ALA A 55 -4.17 15.13 -6.18
CA ALA A 55 -5.07 15.88 -7.05
C ALA A 55 -6.06 14.95 -7.77
N TYR A 56 -5.62 13.77 -8.22
CA TYR A 56 -6.51 12.77 -8.83
C TYR A 56 -7.59 12.29 -7.85
N ILE A 57 -7.19 11.92 -6.62
CA ILE A 57 -8.15 11.47 -5.59
C ILE A 57 -9.13 12.59 -5.23
N ALA A 58 -8.64 13.83 -5.06
CA ALA A 58 -9.48 14.97 -4.75
C ALA A 58 -10.55 15.20 -5.83
N ALA A 59 -10.19 15.13 -7.11
CA ALA A 59 -11.14 15.26 -8.22
C ALA A 59 -12.20 14.14 -8.22
N VAL A 60 -11.78 12.89 -7.99
CA VAL A 60 -12.72 11.74 -7.96
C VAL A 60 -13.69 11.81 -6.77
N CYS A 61 -13.25 12.37 -5.62
CA CYS A 61 -14.11 12.62 -4.46
C CYS A 61 -15.23 13.64 -4.73
N GLU A 62 -15.09 14.51 -5.74
CA GLU A 62 -16.15 15.46 -6.13
C GLU A 62 -17.29 14.77 -6.90
N GLU A 63 -16.98 13.71 -7.63
CA GLU A 63 -17.91 13.01 -8.52
C GLU A 63 -18.49 11.73 -7.91
N THR A 64 -17.78 11.10 -6.95
CA THR A 64 -18.10 9.76 -6.44
C THR A 64 -17.72 9.58 -4.98
N ASP A 65 -18.37 8.62 -4.30
CA ASP A 65 -18.00 8.22 -2.95
C ASP A 65 -16.68 7.43 -2.95
N VAL A 66 -15.65 7.99 -2.31
CA VAL A 66 -14.32 7.37 -2.19
C VAL A 66 -14.12 6.80 -0.78
N LEU A 67 -13.82 5.50 -0.69
CA LEU A 67 -13.60 4.80 0.58
C LEU A 67 -12.12 4.49 0.80
N GLU A 68 -11.58 4.91 1.94
CA GLU A 68 -10.24 4.52 2.35
C GLU A 68 -10.26 3.14 3.04
N VAL A 69 -9.55 2.17 2.46
CA VAL A 69 -9.36 0.84 3.06
C VAL A 69 -7.94 0.73 3.60
N ARG A 70 -7.81 0.41 4.89
CA ARG A 70 -6.52 0.15 5.52
C ARG A 70 -6.50 -1.24 6.13
N TRP A 71 -5.38 -1.93 5.98
CA TRP A 71 -5.11 -3.14 6.74
C TRP A 71 -4.93 -2.77 8.23
N VAL A 72 -5.68 -3.44 9.10
CA VAL A 72 -5.57 -3.26 10.56
C VAL A 72 -5.15 -4.58 11.19
N GLN A 73 -4.00 -4.59 11.85
CA GLN A 73 -3.58 -5.74 12.64
C GLN A 73 -4.32 -5.75 13.98
N HIS A 74 -5.19 -6.75 14.17
CA HIS A 74 -5.86 -6.95 15.44
C HIS A 74 -4.86 -7.38 16.51
N ARG A 75 -4.66 -6.56 17.54
CA ARG A 75 -3.98 -7.01 18.76
C ARG A 75 -4.93 -7.83 19.61
N HIS A 76 -4.41 -8.88 20.25
CA HIS A 76 -5.24 -9.74 21.06
C HIS A 76 -5.78 -8.95 22.29
N PRO A 77 -7.07 -9.03 22.61
CA PRO A 77 -7.66 -8.25 23.72
C PRO A 77 -6.98 -8.47 25.07
N VAL A 78 -6.43 -9.68 25.30
CA VAL A 78 -5.64 -10.01 26.49
C VAL A 78 -4.38 -9.16 26.59
N ASP A 79 -3.75 -8.74 25.48
CA ASP A 79 -2.53 -7.92 25.55
C ASP A 79 -2.81 -6.53 26.11
N ARG A 80 -3.99 -5.97 25.80
CA ARG A 80 -4.47 -4.70 26.36
C ARG A 80 -4.83 -4.84 27.84
N LEU A 81 -5.44 -5.97 28.22
CA LEU A 81 -5.87 -6.23 29.59
C LEU A 81 -4.68 -6.58 30.51
N LEU A 82 -3.68 -7.30 30.01
CA LEU A 82 -2.41 -7.56 30.69
C LEU A 82 -1.60 -6.28 30.92
N HIS A 83 -1.52 -5.39 29.93
CA HIS A 83 -0.83 -4.10 30.10
C HIS A 83 -1.48 -3.23 31.19
N GLN A 84 -2.81 -3.23 31.28
CA GLN A 84 -3.54 -2.51 32.33
C GLN A 84 -3.44 -3.21 33.69
N GLY A 85 -3.46 -4.55 33.72
CA GLY A 85 -3.29 -5.35 34.93
C GLY A 85 -1.90 -5.16 35.55
N MET A 86 -0.84 -5.23 34.76
CA MET A 86 0.55 -5.12 35.23
C MET A 86 0.84 -3.78 35.94
N GLN A 87 0.24 -2.67 35.46
CA GLN A 87 0.36 -1.36 36.11
C GLN A 87 -0.34 -1.31 37.49
N SER A 88 -1.41 -2.08 37.67
CA SER A 88 -2.17 -2.13 38.94
C SER A 88 -1.56 -3.08 39.98
N LEU A 89 -0.89 -4.16 39.56
CA LEU A 89 -0.23 -5.10 40.47
C LEU A 89 0.99 -4.46 41.18
N GLY A 90 1.75 -3.61 40.48
CA GLY A 90 2.89 -2.89 41.06
C GLY A 90 2.51 -2.04 42.27
N HIS A 91 1.42 -1.29 42.17
CA HIS A 91 0.94 -0.43 43.26
C HIS A 91 0.27 -1.18 44.43
N ALA A 92 -0.23 -2.40 44.20
CA ALA A 92 -0.81 -3.23 45.25
C ALA A 92 0.29 -3.92 46.08
N ILE A 93 1.34 -4.40 45.42
CA ILE A 93 2.51 -5.02 46.05
C ILE A 93 3.26 -3.98 46.91
N GLU A 94 3.43 -2.75 46.41
CA GLU A 94 4.06 -1.66 47.18
C GLU A 94 3.26 -1.30 48.45
N ARG A 95 1.93 -1.25 48.36
CA ARG A 95 1.06 -1.02 49.53
C ARG A 95 1.11 -2.15 50.56
N LEU A 96 1.21 -3.40 50.12
CA LEU A 96 1.35 -4.56 51.00
C LEU A 96 2.73 -4.62 51.65
N TRP A 97 3.79 -4.27 50.91
CA TRP A 97 5.16 -4.22 51.41
C TRP A 97 5.35 -3.15 52.49
N LEU A 98 4.83 -1.94 52.27
CA LEU A 98 4.88 -0.85 53.26
C LEU A 98 4.07 -1.17 54.53
N ARG A 99 2.98 -1.94 54.40
CA ARG A 99 2.16 -2.36 55.54
C ARG A 99 2.85 -3.41 56.41
N TRP A 100 3.81 -4.16 55.85
CA TRP A 100 4.54 -5.20 56.58
C TRP A 100 5.82 -4.68 57.26
N GLN A 101 6.30 -3.48 56.89
CA GLN A 101 7.52 -2.87 57.44
C GLN A 101 7.33 -2.03 58.72
N ARG A 102 6.12 -1.96 59.30
CA ARG A 102 5.90 -1.30 60.59
C ARG A 102 5.75 -2.34 61.69
N PRO A 103 6.78 -2.57 62.55
CA PRO A 103 6.62 -3.43 63.70
C PRO A 103 5.69 -2.76 64.74
N PRO A 104 4.90 -3.53 65.52
CA PRO A 104 4.14 -2.98 66.63
C PRO A 104 5.09 -2.54 67.76
N MET A 105 4.77 -1.41 68.40
CA MET A 105 5.37 -0.98 69.67
C MET A 105 5.04 -1.96 70.80
#